data_AF-A0A2T2WNJ0-F1
#
_entry.id   AF-A0A2T2WNJ0-F1
#
_cell.length_a   1.000
_cell.length_b   1.000
_cell.length_c   1.000
_cell.angle_alpha   90.00
_cell.angle_beta   90.00
_cell.angle_gamma   90.00
#
_symmetry.space_group_name_H-M   'P 1'
#
loop_
_entity.id
_entity.type
_entity.pdbx_description
1 polymer ?
#
loop_
_entity_poly.entity_id
_entity_poly.type
_entity_poly.pdbx_seq_one_letter_code
_entity_poly.pdbx_strand_id
1 'polypeptide(L)'
;MVTMRYLAQFSEAPKTGMRSFWEDAEATEGWLMHEGRQVSQRELTLRARTMRALRPWLHAQNKPLTIDAWLDPMEITVTWHYLINFLADLSPNRIWIPCGNDSWVGWTPGQLVIRATRQSWLWAIVEDVWDPAGWQERCELEWWADGRLQHVVRVPWGISEQRVWSTGWEEWTLTADPEHLRPLWLGMAERLGARPLRVRWSQETLPVDETLLGLRARYLTCELTVSGRGPDWLTPLLWTPQPTHVRAQAVWAMPKWHPEWAIVMTLRRVQRGTRLETTYTPRGTIGPQVWKSLQRERRQIPILQIRPLFSHVQTDDLWERLQSEAGRHHRQELLAQHLKAATWPSIPTTDCRRIRLRPGWSIRRWASQPGLWVIGNDADVEVAIEWPTEAHPGNIGVGVANTDAIAMNEWIRNSHFQRLSRNRHYWAHWINQVLLPVLEQFDR
;
A
#
# COMPACT_ATOMS: atom_id res chain seq x y z
N MET A 1 10.80 5.22 3.03
CA MET A 1 9.46 4.61 3.12
C MET A 1 8.54 5.56 3.85
N VAL A 2 8.06 6.55 3.10
CA VAL A 2 6.68 6.99 3.21
C VAL A 2 6.15 7.00 1.78
N THR A 3 5.15 6.16 1.59
CA THR A 3 3.88 6.44 0.91
C THR A 3 3.88 7.69 0.02
N MET A 4 4.20 7.52 -1.27
CA MET A 4 3.92 8.52 -2.31
C MET A 4 2.47 8.43 -2.77
N ARG A 5 1.78 9.58 -2.78
CA ARG A 5 0.61 9.83 -3.65
C ARG A 5 1.10 10.40 -4.99
N TYR A 6 0.72 9.75 -6.07
CA TYR A 6 1.14 10.04 -7.44
C TYR A 6 0.11 10.91 -8.16
N LEU A 7 0.53 12.03 -8.74
CA LEU A 7 -0.30 12.86 -9.62
C LEU A 7 0.02 12.49 -11.07
N ALA A 8 -0.95 11.86 -11.75
CA ALA A 8 -0.85 11.49 -13.15
C ALA A 8 -0.88 12.74 -14.02
N GLN A 9 0.06 12.88 -14.97
CA GLN A 9 -0.02 13.87 -16.03
C GLN A 9 -0.35 13.16 -17.35
N PHE A 10 -1.50 13.54 -17.91
CA PHE A 10 -2.12 13.01 -19.11
C PHE A 10 -1.35 13.49 -20.34
N SER A 11 -0.76 12.57 -21.12
CA SER A 11 -0.69 12.79 -22.57
C SER A 11 -2.09 12.57 -23.14
N GLU A 12 -2.37 13.10 -24.34
CA GLU A 12 -3.62 12.76 -25.04
C GLU A 12 -3.74 11.24 -25.08
N ALA A 13 -4.73 10.70 -24.37
CA ALA A 13 -5.03 9.30 -24.46
C ALA A 13 -5.24 8.97 -25.95
N PRO A 14 -4.75 7.84 -26.47
CA PRO A 14 -5.34 7.31 -27.69
C PRO A 14 -6.86 7.29 -27.46
N LYS A 15 -7.65 7.78 -28.42
CA LYS A 15 -9.11 7.86 -28.35
C LYS A 15 -9.70 6.45 -28.19
N THR A 16 -9.63 5.92 -26.97
CA THR A 16 -10.03 4.57 -26.50
C THR A 16 -11.52 4.54 -26.12
N GLY A 17 -12.23 5.66 -26.33
CA GLY A 17 -13.67 5.76 -26.15
C GLY A 17 -14.49 5.17 -27.29
N MET A 18 -13.87 4.80 -28.43
CA MET A 18 -14.57 4.26 -29.60
C MET A 18 -14.30 2.76 -29.87
N ARG A 19 -13.24 2.19 -29.30
CA ARG A 19 -12.81 0.80 -29.55
C ARG A 19 -13.34 -0.16 -28.50
N SER A 20 -13.47 -1.42 -28.89
CA SER A 20 -13.84 -2.50 -27.97
C SER A 20 -12.67 -2.89 -27.05
N PHE A 21 -12.95 -3.58 -25.94
CA PHE A 21 -11.89 -3.96 -25.01
C PHE A 21 -10.87 -4.91 -25.67
N TRP A 22 -11.35 -5.82 -26.51
CA TRP A 22 -10.48 -6.74 -27.26
C TRP A 22 -9.64 -6.04 -28.31
N GLU A 23 -10.18 -5.04 -29.01
CA GLU A 23 -9.40 -4.23 -29.96
C GLU A 23 -8.26 -3.47 -29.26
N ASP A 24 -8.52 -2.91 -28.08
CA ASP A 24 -7.48 -2.20 -27.33
C ASP A 24 -6.43 -3.16 -26.74
N ALA A 25 -6.85 -4.36 -26.32
CA ALA A 25 -5.94 -5.40 -25.86
C ALA A 25 -5.05 -5.92 -27.01
N GLU A 26 -5.63 -6.17 -28.18
CA GLU A 26 -4.92 -6.60 -29.39
C GLU A 26 -3.96 -5.52 -29.88
N ALA A 27 -4.40 -4.27 -29.95
CA ALA A 27 -3.54 -3.14 -30.31
C ALA A 27 -2.36 -2.98 -29.33
N THR A 28 -2.59 -3.22 -28.03
CA THR A 28 -1.53 -3.17 -27.02
C THR A 28 -0.53 -4.31 -27.20
N GLU A 29 -0.97 -5.54 -27.42
CA GLU A 29 -0.07 -6.67 -27.71
C GLU A 29 0.71 -6.46 -29.01
N GLY A 30 0.04 -6.06 -30.09
CA GLY A 30 0.68 -5.80 -31.38
C GLY A 30 1.74 -4.69 -31.27
N TRP A 31 1.47 -3.63 -30.51
CA TRP A 31 2.45 -2.58 -30.22
C TRP A 31 3.64 -3.11 -29.42
N LEU A 32 3.41 -3.90 -28.37
CA LEU A 32 4.49 -4.50 -27.56
C LEU A 32 5.38 -5.44 -28.38
N MET A 33 4.78 -6.23 -29.27
CA MET A 33 5.50 -7.09 -30.21
C MET A 33 6.33 -6.28 -31.21
N HIS A 34 5.74 -5.26 -31.83
CA HIS A 34 6.42 -4.40 -32.80
C HIS A 34 7.66 -3.72 -32.20
N GLU A 35 7.52 -3.27 -30.95
CA GLU A 35 8.60 -2.66 -30.17
C GLU A 35 9.61 -3.68 -29.61
N GLY A 36 9.44 -4.98 -29.88
CA GLY A 36 10.32 -6.05 -29.41
C GLY A 36 10.34 -6.20 -27.88
N ARG A 37 9.26 -5.82 -27.18
CA ARG A 37 9.22 -5.82 -25.71
C ARG A 37 9.03 -7.23 -25.18
N GLN A 38 9.98 -7.70 -24.37
CA GLN A 38 9.85 -8.99 -23.67
C GLN A 38 8.89 -8.88 -22.48
N VAL A 39 7.66 -9.34 -22.69
CA VAL A 39 6.65 -9.47 -21.63
C VAL A 39 6.86 -10.80 -20.90
N SER A 40 7.11 -10.73 -19.59
CA SER A 40 7.35 -11.88 -18.72
C SER A 40 6.06 -12.52 -18.17
N GLN A 41 5.01 -11.73 -18.01
CA GLN A 41 3.72 -12.20 -17.51
C GLN A 41 2.60 -11.40 -18.17
N ARG A 42 1.56 -12.13 -18.58
CA ARG A 42 0.33 -11.57 -19.12
C ARG A 42 -0.82 -12.09 -18.29
N GLU A 43 -1.72 -11.22 -17.88
CA GLU A 43 -2.82 -11.61 -17.01
C GLU A 43 -4.09 -10.81 -17.33
N LEU A 44 -5.19 -11.50 -17.60
CA LEU A 44 -6.52 -10.92 -17.68
C LEU A 44 -7.28 -11.29 -16.41
N THR A 45 -7.83 -10.29 -15.74
CA THR A 45 -8.76 -10.44 -14.62
C THR A 45 -10.14 -9.95 -15.03
N LEU A 46 -11.14 -10.83 -14.96
CA LEU A 46 -12.55 -10.55 -15.20
C LEU A 46 -13.33 -10.68 -13.90
N ARG A 47 -13.98 -9.60 -13.47
CA ARG A 47 -14.74 -9.56 -12.21
C ARG A 47 -16.20 -9.22 -12.45
N ALA A 48 -17.09 -10.05 -11.92
CA ALA A 48 -18.53 -9.91 -12.10
C ALA A 48 -19.31 -10.18 -10.80
N ARG A 49 -20.55 -9.68 -10.74
CA ARG A 49 -21.45 -9.89 -9.58
C ARG A 49 -22.14 -11.26 -9.57
N THR A 50 -22.03 -12.03 -10.65
CA THR A 50 -22.59 -13.37 -10.74
C THR A 50 -21.64 -14.27 -11.52
N MET A 51 -21.66 -15.56 -11.22
CA MET A 51 -20.89 -16.55 -12.00
C MET A 51 -21.40 -16.65 -13.44
N ARG A 52 -22.72 -16.53 -13.63
CA ARG A 52 -23.36 -16.54 -14.96
C ARG A 52 -22.77 -15.49 -15.89
N ALA A 53 -22.46 -14.30 -15.37
CA ALA A 53 -21.84 -13.25 -16.14
C ALA A 53 -20.44 -13.65 -16.64
N LEU A 54 -19.67 -14.45 -15.88
CA LEU A 54 -18.34 -14.92 -16.30
C LEU A 54 -18.37 -16.14 -17.22
N ARG A 55 -19.54 -16.79 -17.38
CA ARG A 55 -19.71 -18.04 -18.12
C ARG A 55 -19.03 -18.07 -19.50
N PRO A 56 -19.05 -16.99 -20.30
CA PRO A 56 -18.43 -17.00 -21.62
C PRO A 56 -16.90 -17.20 -21.62
N TRP A 57 -16.22 -16.87 -20.52
CA TRP A 57 -14.75 -16.87 -20.44
C TRP A 57 -14.15 -18.02 -19.62
N LEU A 58 -14.99 -18.92 -19.10
CA LEU A 58 -14.57 -19.99 -18.20
C LEU A 58 -13.61 -20.98 -18.83
N HIS A 59 -13.78 -21.25 -20.13
CA HIS A 59 -12.90 -22.17 -20.87
C HIS A 59 -11.44 -21.70 -20.90
N ALA A 60 -11.18 -20.41 -20.66
CA ALA A 60 -9.84 -19.85 -20.62
C ALA A 60 -9.25 -19.79 -19.20
N GLN A 61 -9.99 -20.22 -18.18
CA GLN A 61 -9.54 -20.24 -16.80
C GLN A 61 -8.32 -21.15 -16.64
N ASN A 62 -7.25 -20.64 -16.03
CA ASN A 62 -6.07 -21.44 -15.68
C ASN A 62 -5.53 -21.16 -14.28
N LYS A 63 -6.30 -20.41 -13.48
CA LYS A 63 -6.11 -20.22 -12.04
C LYS A 63 -7.44 -20.45 -11.33
N PRO A 64 -7.45 -20.81 -10.04
CA PRO A 64 -8.68 -20.92 -9.26
C PRO A 64 -9.50 -19.63 -9.33
N LEU A 65 -10.82 -19.78 -9.50
CA LEU A 65 -11.77 -18.69 -9.41
C LEU A 65 -11.75 -18.14 -7.99
N THR A 66 -11.64 -16.83 -7.85
CA THR A 66 -11.82 -16.18 -6.55
C THR A 66 -13.28 -15.78 -6.39
N ILE A 67 -13.89 -16.19 -5.28
CA ILE A 67 -15.27 -15.85 -4.93
C ILE A 67 -15.25 -15.01 -3.65
N ASP A 68 -15.92 -13.88 -3.66
CA ASP A 68 -16.13 -12.98 -2.53
C ASP A 68 -17.63 -12.86 -2.31
N ALA A 69 -18.13 -13.38 -1.19
CA ALA A 69 -19.56 -13.51 -0.94
C ALA A 69 -19.94 -12.95 0.43
N TRP A 70 -21.13 -12.34 0.47
CA TRP A 70 -21.81 -11.96 1.70
C TRP A 70 -22.80 -13.05 2.07
N LEU A 71 -22.47 -13.79 3.11
CA LEU A 71 -23.33 -14.78 3.74
C LEU A 71 -24.12 -14.06 4.83
N ASP A 72 -25.44 -14.25 4.81
CA ASP A 72 -26.27 -13.88 5.93
C ASP A 72 -26.60 -15.16 6.68
N PRO A 73 -26.18 -15.31 7.94
CA PRO A 73 -26.67 -16.44 8.71
C PRO A 73 -28.19 -16.32 8.74
N MET A 74 -28.90 -17.39 8.36
CA MET A 74 -30.34 -17.46 8.61
C MET A 74 -30.59 -17.08 10.07
N GLU A 75 -31.73 -16.43 10.36
CA GLU A 75 -32.09 -15.69 11.59
C GLU A 75 -31.94 -16.42 12.95
N ILE A 76 -31.32 -17.60 12.97
CA ILE A 76 -31.17 -18.52 14.10
C ILE A 76 -29.70 -18.60 14.53
N THR A 77 -29.45 -18.35 15.82
CA THR A 77 -28.15 -18.44 16.50
C THR A 77 -27.41 -19.78 16.30
N VAL A 78 -28.13 -20.89 16.11
CA VAL A 78 -27.53 -22.22 15.85
C VAL A 78 -26.80 -22.26 14.50
N THR A 79 -27.39 -21.67 13.47
CA THR A 79 -26.78 -21.57 12.12
C THR A 79 -25.51 -20.74 12.16
N TRP A 80 -25.47 -19.71 13.01
CA TRP A 80 -24.27 -18.90 13.24
C TRP A 80 -23.11 -19.72 13.79
N HIS A 81 -23.34 -20.44 14.90
CA HIS A 81 -22.32 -21.25 15.56
C HIS A 81 -21.77 -22.34 14.64
N TYR A 82 -22.64 -23.00 13.87
CA TYR A 82 -22.20 -23.96 12.87
C TYR A 82 -21.33 -23.29 11.79
N LEU A 83 -21.78 -22.16 11.25
CA LEU A 83 -21.10 -21.48 10.15
C LEU A 83 -19.71 -20.97 10.55
N ILE A 84 -19.54 -20.41 11.75
CA ILE A 84 -18.23 -19.91 12.20
C ILE A 84 -17.23 -21.04 12.44
N ASN A 85 -17.67 -22.16 13.01
CA ASN A 85 -16.84 -23.35 13.23
C ASN A 85 -16.45 -23.99 11.89
N PHE A 86 -17.45 -24.20 11.03
CA PHE A 86 -17.26 -24.76 9.71
C PHE A 86 -16.35 -23.93 8.82
N LEU A 87 -16.50 -22.60 8.84
CA LEU A 87 -15.61 -21.71 8.08
C LEU A 87 -14.18 -21.74 8.64
N ALA A 88 -13.99 -21.83 9.96
CA ALA A 88 -12.65 -22.00 10.52
C ALA A 88 -11.99 -23.32 10.08
N ASP A 89 -12.76 -24.42 10.02
CA ASP A 89 -12.28 -25.72 9.53
C ASP A 89 -11.89 -25.70 8.05
N LEU A 90 -12.73 -25.09 7.22
CA LEU A 90 -12.50 -25.04 5.77
C LEU A 90 -11.33 -24.13 5.36
N SER A 91 -10.83 -23.31 6.28
CA SER A 91 -9.71 -22.39 6.06
C SER A 91 -9.84 -21.52 4.79
N PRO A 92 -10.92 -20.70 4.66
CA PRO A 92 -11.06 -19.77 3.55
C PRO A 92 -9.88 -18.80 3.50
N ASN A 93 -9.65 -18.17 2.35
CA ASN A 93 -8.60 -17.15 2.25
C ASN A 93 -8.83 -16.01 3.26
N ARG A 94 -10.11 -15.69 3.54
CA ARG A 94 -10.48 -14.62 4.49
C ARG A 94 -11.93 -14.68 4.92
N ILE A 95 -12.22 -14.32 6.18
CA ILE A 95 -13.57 -14.10 6.74
C ILE A 95 -13.61 -12.73 7.39
N TRP A 96 -14.55 -11.86 7.03
CA TRP A 96 -14.76 -10.54 7.61
C TRP A 96 -16.17 -10.40 8.20
N ILE A 97 -16.26 -9.95 9.44
CA ILE A 97 -17.50 -9.68 10.17
C ILE A 97 -17.63 -8.16 10.37
N PRO A 98 -18.49 -7.46 9.63
CA PRO A 98 -18.79 -6.06 9.91
C PRO A 98 -19.54 -5.94 11.24
N CYS A 99 -19.10 -4.98 12.05
CA CYS A 99 -19.61 -4.75 13.39
C CYS A 99 -20.31 -3.38 13.54
N GLY A 100 -20.54 -2.69 12.41
CA GLY A 100 -21.14 -1.36 12.34
C GLY A 100 -20.10 -0.24 12.44
N ASN A 101 -20.50 0.99 12.04
CA ASN A 101 -19.64 2.19 12.05
C ASN A 101 -18.24 1.90 11.51
N ASP A 102 -18.12 1.39 10.28
CA ASP A 102 -16.88 0.97 9.59
C ASP A 102 -15.95 0.01 10.36
N SER A 103 -16.39 -0.51 11.51
CA SER A 103 -15.64 -1.47 12.33
C SER A 103 -15.84 -2.89 11.83
N TRP A 104 -14.81 -3.72 11.93
CA TRP A 104 -14.86 -5.09 11.49
C TRP A 104 -13.86 -5.98 12.23
N VAL A 105 -14.17 -7.27 12.23
CA VAL A 105 -13.29 -8.33 12.69
C VAL A 105 -12.97 -9.23 11.49
N GLY A 106 -11.72 -9.60 11.34
CA GLY A 106 -11.18 -10.32 10.21
C GLY A 106 -10.39 -11.55 10.66
N TRP A 107 -10.51 -12.62 9.91
CA TRP A 107 -9.75 -13.83 10.06
C TRP A 107 -9.16 -14.25 8.70
N THR A 108 -7.94 -14.75 8.74
CA THR A 108 -7.22 -15.42 7.66
C THR A 108 -6.42 -16.57 8.28
N PRO A 109 -5.94 -17.54 7.49
CA PRO A 109 -5.17 -18.66 8.03
C PRO A 109 -3.96 -18.25 8.89
N GLY A 110 -3.34 -17.09 8.64
CA GLY A 110 -2.18 -16.62 9.40
C GLY A 110 -2.41 -15.38 10.26
N GLN A 111 -3.60 -14.78 10.23
CA GLN A 111 -3.87 -13.53 10.94
C GLN A 111 -5.31 -13.38 11.42
N LEU A 112 -5.45 -12.89 12.64
CA LEU A 112 -6.67 -12.34 13.19
C LEU A 112 -6.51 -10.80 13.23
N VAL A 113 -7.50 -10.06 12.75
CA VAL A 113 -7.42 -8.59 12.66
C VAL A 113 -8.70 -7.97 13.13
N ILE A 114 -8.64 -6.98 14.00
CA ILE A 114 -9.79 -6.18 14.43
C ILE A 114 -9.48 -4.74 14.10
N ARG A 115 -10.44 -4.05 13.49
CA ARG A 115 -10.36 -2.61 13.30
C ARG A 115 -11.63 -1.97 13.79
N ALA A 116 -11.49 -1.03 14.71
CA ALA A 116 -12.62 -0.30 15.28
C ALA A 116 -12.21 1.11 15.71
N THR A 117 -13.18 1.97 16.00
CA THR A 117 -12.91 3.26 16.65
C THR A 117 -12.59 3.03 18.14
N ARG A 118 -11.83 3.93 18.78
CA ARG A 118 -11.46 3.82 20.20
C ARG A 118 -12.60 3.56 21.18
N GLN A 119 -13.78 4.09 20.89
CA GLN A 119 -14.97 3.99 21.75
C GLN A 119 -15.86 2.80 21.38
N SER A 120 -15.38 1.89 20.53
CA SER A 120 -16.15 0.75 20.08
C SER A 120 -16.38 -0.24 21.22
N TRP A 121 -17.61 -0.73 21.32
CA TRP A 121 -17.99 -1.85 22.20
C TRP A 121 -17.20 -3.13 21.91
N LEU A 122 -16.59 -3.23 20.71
CA LEU A 122 -15.75 -4.36 20.34
C LEU A 122 -14.57 -4.53 21.29
N TRP A 123 -13.97 -3.46 21.79
CA TRP A 123 -12.76 -3.57 22.60
C TRP A 123 -12.98 -4.37 23.88
N ALA A 124 -14.16 -4.28 24.49
CA ALA A 124 -14.50 -5.13 25.64
C ALA A 124 -14.50 -6.63 25.30
N ILE A 125 -15.03 -7.00 24.12
CA ILE A 125 -15.01 -8.39 23.65
C ILE A 125 -13.59 -8.85 23.32
N VAL A 126 -12.80 -7.95 22.76
CA VAL A 126 -11.42 -8.23 22.37
C VAL A 126 -10.59 -8.44 23.61
N GLU A 127 -10.68 -7.56 24.61
CA GLU A 127 -10.00 -7.71 25.91
C GLU A 127 -10.39 -9.03 26.60
N ASP A 128 -11.64 -9.48 26.50
CA ASP A 128 -12.07 -10.75 27.10
C ASP A 128 -11.51 -12.02 26.41
N VAL A 129 -11.16 -11.93 25.13
CA VAL A 129 -10.79 -13.09 24.29
C VAL A 129 -9.30 -13.08 23.94
N TRP A 130 -8.85 -11.93 23.49
CA TRP A 130 -7.54 -11.59 22.99
C TRP A 130 -6.96 -10.59 23.97
N ASP A 131 -6.57 -11.10 25.15
CA ASP A 131 -5.86 -10.37 26.19
C ASP A 131 -4.35 -10.57 26.02
N PRO A 132 -3.61 -9.67 25.34
CA PRO A 132 -2.16 -9.80 25.21
C PRO A 132 -1.44 -9.67 26.56
N ALA A 133 -2.08 -9.03 27.55
CA ALA A 133 -1.47 -8.84 28.86
C ALA A 133 -1.38 -10.16 29.63
N GLY A 134 -2.31 -11.08 29.40
CA GLY A 134 -2.35 -12.41 30.01
C GLY A 134 -1.41 -13.45 29.38
N TRP A 135 -0.70 -13.15 28.29
CA TRP A 135 0.18 -14.12 27.63
C TRP A 135 1.53 -14.30 28.34
N GLN A 136 1.95 -15.55 28.52
CA GLN A 136 3.24 -15.90 29.11
C GLN A 136 4.39 -15.63 28.14
N GLU A 137 5.54 -15.18 28.67
CA GLU A 137 6.79 -14.91 27.95
C GLU A 137 6.62 -13.95 26.76
N ARG A 138 6.87 -12.67 26.99
CA ARG A 138 6.65 -11.63 25.98
C ARG A 138 7.86 -10.72 25.78
N CYS A 139 8.14 -10.42 24.53
CA CYS A 139 8.99 -9.30 24.15
C CYS A 139 8.10 -8.16 23.65
N GLU A 140 8.26 -6.97 24.23
CA GLU A 140 7.44 -5.81 23.91
C GLU A 140 8.27 -4.76 23.16
N LEU A 141 7.63 -4.11 22.20
CA LEU A 141 8.16 -2.94 21.50
C LEU A 141 7.09 -1.86 21.51
N GLU A 142 7.50 -0.65 21.85
CA GLU A 142 6.66 0.54 21.79
C GLU A 142 7.40 1.63 21.03
N TRP A 143 6.66 2.39 20.22
CA TRP A 143 7.20 3.59 19.56
C TRP A 143 6.09 4.58 19.26
N TRP A 144 6.43 5.87 19.15
CA TRP A 144 5.46 6.87 18.68
C TRP A 144 5.52 7.01 17.17
N ALA A 145 4.35 6.88 16.52
CA ALA A 145 4.13 7.21 15.12
C ALA A 145 2.92 8.14 15.00
N ASP A 146 3.06 9.24 14.25
CA ASP A 146 1.98 10.24 14.06
C ASP A 146 1.35 10.75 15.36
N GLY A 147 2.15 10.92 16.42
CA GLY A 147 1.67 11.37 17.73
C GLY A 147 0.79 10.35 18.45
N ARG A 148 0.89 9.07 18.07
CA ARG A 148 0.20 7.94 18.72
C ARG A 148 1.20 6.85 19.09
N LEU A 149 1.06 6.31 20.29
CA LEU A 149 1.81 5.15 20.74
C LEU A 149 1.34 3.92 19.94
N GLN A 150 2.29 3.26 19.30
CA GLN A 150 2.12 1.94 18.70
C GLN A 150 2.74 0.92 19.65
N HIS A 151 2.15 -0.26 19.73
CA HIS A 151 2.58 -1.29 20.65
C HIS A 151 2.57 -2.65 19.95
N VAL A 152 3.62 -3.44 20.17
CA VAL A 152 3.74 -4.79 19.62
C VAL A 152 4.25 -5.74 20.69
N VAL A 153 3.61 -6.90 20.78
CA VAL A 153 3.97 -7.99 21.68
C VAL A 153 4.33 -9.22 20.84
N ARG A 154 5.53 -9.76 21.02
CA ARG A 154 5.91 -11.07 20.51
C ARG A 154 5.78 -12.12 21.60
N VAL A 155 5.11 -13.21 21.26
CA VAL A 155 4.93 -14.41 22.08
C VAL A 155 5.53 -15.62 21.35
N PRO A 156 5.70 -16.79 22.01
CA PRO A 156 6.35 -17.95 21.39
C PRO A 156 5.69 -18.44 20.10
N TRP A 157 4.39 -18.22 19.95
CA TRP A 157 3.57 -18.71 18.84
C TRP A 157 3.13 -17.63 17.86
N GLY A 158 3.49 -16.35 18.08
CA GLY A 158 2.97 -15.26 17.26
C GLY A 158 3.39 -13.84 17.65
N ILE A 159 2.81 -12.87 16.96
CA ILE A 159 3.06 -11.43 17.13
C ILE A 159 1.72 -10.69 17.12
N SER A 160 1.45 -9.93 18.18
CA SER A 160 0.31 -9.02 18.28
C SER A 160 0.77 -7.58 18.06
N GLU A 161 0.21 -6.92 17.05
CA GLU A 161 0.40 -5.50 16.77
C GLU A 161 -0.85 -4.73 17.16
N GLN A 162 -0.68 -3.64 17.91
CA GLN A 162 -1.71 -2.66 18.23
C GLN A 162 -1.32 -1.33 17.58
N ARG A 163 -2.01 -0.99 16.50
CA ARG A 163 -1.76 0.23 15.72
C ARG A 163 -2.86 1.25 15.93
N VAL A 164 -2.47 2.50 16.17
CA VAL A 164 -3.42 3.61 16.35
C VAL A 164 -3.19 4.66 15.29
N TRP A 165 -4.26 5.02 14.59
CA TRP A 165 -4.25 5.94 13.46
C TRP A 165 -4.69 7.34 13.88
N SER A 166 -4.16 8.35 13.19
CA SER A 166 -4.53 9.77 13.38
C SER A 166 -6.03 10.05 13.18
N THR A 167 -6.69 9.23 12.36
CA THR A 167 -8.13 9.27 12.08
C THR A 167 -9.01 8.77 13.23
N GLY A 168 -8.42 8.35 14.36
CA GLY A 168 -9.15 7.87 15.56
C GLY A 168 -9.49 6.37 15.54
N TRP A 169 -8.99 5.65 14.53
CA TRP A 169 -9.10 4.21 14.41
C TRP A 169 -7.99 3.51 15.16
N GLU A 170 -8.30 2.33 15.69
CA GLU A 170 -7.33 1.38 16.22
C GLU A 170 -7.49 0.06 15.49
N GLU A 171 -6.36 -0.59 15.25
CA GLU A 171 -6.26 -1.87 14.57
C GLU A 171 -5.40 -2.80 15.41
N TRP A 172 -5.96 -3.92 15.83
CA TRP A 172 -5.24 -4.98 16.52
C TRP A 172 -5.06 -6.13 15.55
N THR A 173 -3.83 -6.60 15.37
CA THR A 173 -3.50 -7.69 14.43
C THR A 173 -2.67 -8.73 15.14
N LEU A 174 -3.12 -9.99 15.17
CA LEU A 174 -2.39 -11.12 15.70
C LEU A 174 -2.00 -12.01 14.54
N THR A 175 -0.69 -12.14 14.32
CA THR A 175 -0.11 -13.04 13.32
C THR A 175 0.45 -14.26 14.03
N ALA A 176 -0.07 -15.44 13.70
CA ALA A 176 0.32 -16.71 14.31
C ALA A 176 -0.13 -17.89 13.45
N ASP A 177 0.28 -19.10 13.82
CA ASP A 177 -0.23 -20.31 13.20
C ASP A 177 -1.75 -20.47 13.42
N PRO A 178 -2.48 -21.02 12.43
CA PRO A 178 -3.94 -21.14 12.50
C PRO A 178 -4.44 -21.88 13.75
N GLU A 179 -3.67 -22.85 14.27
CA GLU A 179 -4.03 -23.62 15.47
C GLU A 179 -4.14 -22.73 16.72
N HIS A 180 -3.30 -21.70 16.83
CA HIS A 180 -3.34 -20.73 17.93
C HIS A 180 -4.40 -19.65 17.70
N LEU A 181 -4.62 -19.26 16.45
CA LEU A 181 -5.61 -18.24 16.09
C LEU A 181 -7.05 -18.74 16.19
N ARG A 182 -7.28 -20.02 15.89
CA ARG A 182 -8.62 -20.58 15.77
C ARG A 182 -9.43 -20.51 17.08
N PRO A 183 -8.91 -20.88 18.27
CA PRO A 183 -9.63 -20.71 19.53
C PRO A 183 -10.04 -19.26 19.79
N LEU A 184 -9.14 -18.31 19.52
CA LEU A 184 -9.40 -16.87 19.68
C LEU A 184 -10.47 -16.38 18.70
N TRP A 185 -10.39 -16.80 17.44
CA TRP A 185 -11.41 -16.51 16.44
C TRP A 185 -12.78 -17.02 16.85
N LEU A 186 -12.87 -18.28 17.29
CA LEU A 186 -14.15 -18.89 17.71
C LEU A 186 -14.73 -18.18 18.93
N GLY A 187 -13.90 -17.92 19.96
CA GLY A 187 -14.34 -17.21 21.17
C GLY A 187 -14.79 -15.77 20.90
N MET A 188 -14.20 -15.09 19.92
CA MET A 188 -14.63 -13.77 19.48
C MET A 188 -15.90 -13.83 18.65
N ALA A 189 -15.98 -14.73 17.67
CA ALA A 189 -17.14 -14.89 16.80
C ALA A 189 -18.40 -15.32 17.55
N GLU A 190 -18.26 -16.12 18.62
CA GLU A 190 -19.35 -16.47 19.54
C GLU A 190 -19.89 -15.22 20.26
N ARG A 191 -19.03 -14.40 20.86
CA ARG A 191 -19.40 -13.17 21.59
C ARG A 191 -19.99 -12.09 20.68
N LEU A 192 -19.59 -12.03 19.41
CA LEU A 192 -20.13 -11.07 18.43
C LEU A 192 -21.63 -11.30 18.11
N GLY A 193 -22.13 -12.52 18.34
CA GLY A 193 -23.48 -12.95 17.99
C GLY A 193 -23.72 -13.04 16.47
N ALA A 194 -24.92 -13.44 16.08
CA ALA A 194 -25.28 -13.62 14.67
C ALA A 194 -25.13 -12.31 13.86
N ARG A 195 -24.25 -12.31 12.85
CA ARG A 195 -23.91 -11.14 12.03
C ARG A 195 -23.76 -11.54 10.56
N PRO A 196 -23.91 -10.63 9.59
CA PRO A 196 -23.48 -10.92 8.22
C PRO A 196 -21.99 -11.26 8.17
N LEU A 197 -21.59 -12.17 7.28
CA LEU A 197 -20.19 -12.54 7.04
C LEU A 197 -19.82 -12.24 5.60
N ARG A 198 -18.64 -11.68 5.39
CA ARG A 198 -18.03 -11.59 4.08
C ARG A 198 -16.89 -12.60 3.99
N VAL A 199 -17.04 -13.60 3.14
CA VAL A 199 -16.07 -14.69 2.97
C VAL A 199 -15.42 -14.59 1.60
N ARG A 200 -14.09 -14.73 1.56
CA ARG A 200 -13.31 -14.87 0.32
C ARG A 200 -12.74 -16.27 0.22
N TRP A 201 -12.93 -16.89 -0.94
CA TRP A 201 -12.54 -18.27 -1.23
C TRP A 201 -11.86 -18.38 -2.60
N SER A 202 -11.07 -19.43 -2.80
CA SER A 202 -10.50 -19.82 -4.10
C SER A 202 -10.94 -21.23 -4.47
N GLN A 203 -11.61 -21.40 -5.61
CA GLN A 203 -12.13 -22.69 -6.07
C GLN A 203 -11.65 -23.01 -7.48
N GLU A 204 -11.22 -24.25 -7.72
CA GLU A 204 -10.71 -24.67 -9.02
C GLU A 204 -11.82 -24.73 -10.08
N THR A 205 -12.99 -25.27 -9.72
CA THR A 205 -14.15 -25.44 -10.58
C THR A 205 -15.29 -24.53 -10.18
N LEU A 206 -16.18 -24.19 -11.12
CA LEU A 206 -17.36 -23.40 -10.79
C LEU A 206 -18.36 -24.25 -10.01
N PRO A 207 -18.95 -23.71 -8.92
CA PRO A 207 -20.14 -24.29 -8.35
C PRO A 207 -21.28 -24.29 -9.39
N VAL A 208 -22.05 -25.39 -9.41
CA VAL A 208 -23.19 -25.59 -10.32
C VAL A 208 -24.33 -24.61 -10.02
N ASP A 209 -24.44 -24.17 -8.75
CA ASP A 209 -25.45 -23.24 -8.27
C ASP A 209 -24.81 -22.00 -7.63
N GLU A 210 -25.54 -20.87 -7.57
CA GLU A 210 -25.14 -19.64 -6.86
C GLU A 210 -25.21 -19.80 -5.33
N THR A 211 -24.92 -20.98 -4.83
CA THR A 211 -24.76 -21.31 -3.41
C THR A 211 -23.27 -21.39 -3.09
N LEU A 212 -22.81 -20.60 -2.14
CA LEU A 212 -21.46 -20.75 -1.62
C LEU A 212 -21.56 -21.62 -0.36
N LEU A 213 -20.87 -22.77 -0.36
CA LEU A 213 -20.86 -23.71 0.78
C LEU A 213 -22.26 -24.18 1.20
N GLY A 214 -23.18 -24.35 0.25
CA GLY A 214 -24.57 -24.73 0.52
C GLY A 214 -25.45 -23.61 1.11
N LEU A 215 -24.91 -22.41 1.30
CA LEU A 215 -25.64 -21.25 1.80
C LEU A 215 -25.97 -20.26 0.68
N ARG A 216 -27.13 -19.58 0.82
CA ARG A 216 -27.49 -18.48 -0.07
C ARG A 216 -26.63 -17.26 0.24
N ALA A 217 -25.83 -16.84 -0.72
CA ALA A 217 -25.12 -15.56 -0.64
C ALA A 217 -26.08 -14.41 -1.01
N ARG A 218 -26.17 -13.38 -0.16
CA ARG A 218 -26.94 -12.14 -0.48
C ARG A 218 -26.29 -11.36 -1.60
N TYR A 219 -24.97 -11.35 -1.61
CA TYR A 219 -24.16 -10.70 -2.62
C TYR A 219 -22.97 -11.59 -2.94
N LEU A 220 -22.69 -11.76 -4.22
CA LEU A 220 -21.60 -12.58 -4.70
C LEU A 220 -20.79 -11.77 -5.70
N THR A 221 -19.48 -11.95 -5.68
CA THR A 221 -18.60 -11.39 -6.69
C THR A 221 -17.54 -12.41 -7.02
N CYS A 222 -17.44 -12.72 -8.29
CA CYS A 222 -16.48 -13.69 -8.81
C CYS A 222 -15.40 -12.98 -9.60
N GLU A 223 -14.19 -13.49 -9.51
CA GLU A 223 -13.02 -13.02 -10.20
C GLU A 223 -12.35 -14.21 -10.88
N LEU A 224 -12.35 -14.18 -12.21
CA LEU A 224 -11.69 -15.14 -13.07
C LEU A 224 -10.38 -14.54 -13.56
N THR A 225 -9.31 -15.30 -13.42
CA THR A 225 -7.98 -14.90 -13.86
C THR A 225 -7.49 -15.85 -14.95
N VAL A 226 -7.08 -15.29 -16.08
CA VAL A 226 -6.42 -15.97 -17.19
C VAL A 226 -5.00 -15.47 -17.28
N SER A 227 -4.03 -16.36 -17.23
CA SER A 227 -2.61 -16.01 -17.33
C SER A 227 -1.96 -16.57 -18.60
N GLY A 228 -1.08 -15.81 -19.22
CA GLY A 228 -0.40 -16.18 -20.46
C GLY A 228 1.11 -15.95 -20.35
N ARG A 229 1.88 -16.89 -20.88
CA ARG A 229 3.34 -16.71 -21.05
C ARG A 229 3.72 -16.32 -22.47
N GLY A 230 2.96 -16.79 -23.46
CA GLY A 230 3.21 -16.55 -24.87
C GLY A 230 2.45 -15.34 -25.44
N PRO A 231 2.87 -14.86 -26.62
CA PRO A 231 2.17 -13.82 -27.38
C PRO A 231 0.73 -14.20 -27.77
N ASP A 232 0.50 -15.49 -28.07
CA ASP A 232 -0.81 -15.98 -28.57
C ASP A 232 -1.85 -16.18 -27.47
N TRP A 233 -1.56 -15.81 -26.22
CA TRP A 233 -2.47 -16.00 -25.08
C TRP A 233 -3.80 -15.26 -25.25
N LEU A 234 -3.81 -14.15 -26.01
CA LEU A 234 -4.99 -13.35 -26.24
C LEU A 234 -5.88 -13.96 -27.33
N THR A 235 -5.28 -14.66 -28.30
CA THR A 235 -5.97 -15.27 -29.45
C THR A 235 -7.23 -16.08 -29.06
N PRO A 236 -7.20 -17.02 -28.09
CA PRO A 236 -8.41 -17.73 -27.69
C PRO A 236 -9.47 -16.83 -27.05
N LEU A 237 -9.07 -15.70 -26.46
CA LEU A 237 -9.97 -14.75 -25.80
C LEU A 237 -10.66 -13.80 -26.79
N LEU A 238 -10.07 -13.54 -27.96
CA LEU A 238 -10.65 -12.64 -28.98
C LEU A 238 -11.98 -13.18 -29.54
N TRP A 239 -12.17 -14.50 -29.53
CA TRP A 239 -13.40 -15.16 -29.98
C TRP A 239 -14.53 -15.15 -28.94
N THR A 240 -14.25 -14.62 -27.75
CA THR A 240 -15.22 -14.55 -26.65
C THR A 240 -16.02 -13.24 -26.71
N PRO A 241 -17.23 -13.19 -26.11
CA PRO A 241 -17.98 -11.97 -26.02
C PRO A 241 -17.17 -10.81 -25.43
N GLN A 242 -17.56 -9.58 -25.74
CA GLN A 242 -16.96 -8.40 -25.14
C GLN A 242 -17.31 -8.31 -23.65
N PRO A 243 -16.38 -7.92 -22.77
CA PRO A 243 -16.63 -7.84 -21.33
C PRO A 243 -17.46 -6.60 -20.94
N THR A 244 -18.69 -6.48 -21.45
CA THR A 244 -19.54 -5.27 -21.31
C THR A 244 -20.13 -5.08 -19.91
N HIS A 245 -20.50 -6.17 -19.26
CA HIS A 245 -21.14 -6.17 -17.94
C HIS A 245 -20.23 -6.67 -16.81
N VAL A 246 -18.93 -6.78 -17.10
CA VAL A 246 -17.90 -7.24 -16.15
C VAL A 246 -16.78 -6.21 -16.09
N ARG A 247 -16.13 -6.10 -14.92
CA ARG A 247 -14.91 -5.33 -14.80
C ARG A 247 -13.78 -6.15 -15.40
N ALA A 248 -13.09 -5.62 -16.41
CA ALA A 248 -11.97 -6.28 -17.06
C ALA A 248 -10.68 -5.50 -16.82
N GLN A 249 -9.61 -6.22 -16.52
CA GLN A 249 -8.27 -5.70 -16.36
C GLN A 249 -7.26 -6.64 -17.02
N ALA A 250 -6.57 -6.19 -18.07
CA ALA A 250 -5.43 -6.90 -18.65
C ALA A 250 -4.12 -6.28 -18.15
N VAL A 251 -3.12 -7.11 -17.85
CA VAL A 251 -1.83 -6.73 -17.26
C VAL A 251 -0.71 -7.36 -18.06
N TRP A 252 0.31 -6.56 -18.39
CA TRP A 252 1.57 -7.00 -19.01
C TRP A 252 2.75 -6.58 -18.15
N ALA A 253 3.45 -7.54 -17.56
CA ALA A 253 4.66 -7.29 -16.77
C ALA A 253 5.91 -7.47 -17.63
N MET A 254 6.69 -6.41 -17.75
CA MET A 254 7.93 -6.33 -18.54
C MET A 254 9.08 -5.89 -17.63
N PRO A 255 9.48 -6.73 -16.65
CA PRO A 255 10.50 -6.36 -15.70
C PRO A 255 11.82 -6.12 -16.40
N LYS A 256 12.16 -6.84 -17.47
CA LYS A 256 13.45 -6.82 -18.17
C LYS A 256 13.55 -5.82 -19.32
N TRP A 257 12.49 -5.07 -19.61
CA TRP A 257 12.50 -4.12 -20.72
C TRP A 257 13.55 -3.03 -20.49
N HIS A 258 13.57 -2.40 -19.32
CA HIS A 258 14.52 -1.34 -19.02
C HIS A 258 15.52 -1.79 -17.95
N PRO A 259 16.82 -1.46 -18.06
CA PRO A 259 17.83 -1.84 -17.05
C PRO A 259 17.52 -1.25 -15.67
N GLU A 260 16.97 -0.03 -15.64
CA GLU A 260 16.71 0.72 -14.41
C GLU A 260 15.25 0.58 -13.89
N TRP A 261 14.33 0.05 -14.70
CA TRP A 261 12.89 0.00 -14.36
C TRP A 261 12.29 -1.38 -14.60
N ALA A 262 11.47 -1.84 -13.67
CA ALA A 262 10.47 -2.88 -13.90
C ALA A 262 9.14 -2.21 -14.29
N ILE A 263 8.54 -2.67 -15.38
CA ILE A 263 7.39 -2.00 -16.01
C ILE A 263 6.18 -2.93 -15.96
N VAL A 264 5.02 -2.38 -15.59
CA VAL A 264 3.74 -3.09 -15.62
C VAL A 264 2.71 -2.23 -16.34
N MET A 265 2.21 -2.69 -17.47
CA MET A 265 1.09 -2.04 -18.17
C MET A 265 -0.23 -2.69 -17.76
N THR A 266 -1.27 -1.88 -17.61
CA THR A 266 -2.59 -2.30 -17.14
C THR A 266 -3.67 -1.63 -18.00
N LEU A 267 -4.39 -2.41 -18.79
CA LEU A 267 -5.58 -1.96 -19.53
C LEU A 267 -6.82 -2.25 -18.68
N ARG A 268 -7.55 -1.21 -18.28
CA ARG A 268 -8.76 -1.33 -17.46
C ARG A 268 -9.99 -0.91 -18.25
N ARG A 269 -11.09 -1.65 -18.12
CA ARG A 269 -12.40 -1.19 -18.58
C ARG A 269 -13.02 -0.24 -17.56
N VAL A 270 -13.34 0.97 -18.00
CA VAL A 270 -14.08 2.01 -17.28
C VAL A 270 -15.48 2.13 -17.90
N GLN A 271 -16.46 2.65 -17.18
CA GLN A 271 -17.89 2.66 -17.55
C GLN A 271 -18.22 3.04 -19.02
N ARG A 272 -17.38 3.81 -19.72
CA ARG A 272 -17.60 4.24 -21.11
C ARG A 272 -16.44 3.94 -22.09
N GLY A 273 -15.43 3.15 -21.70
CA GLY A 273 -14.28 2.87 -22.56
C GLY A 273 -13.17 2.11 -21.85
N THR A 274 -12.02 1.96 -22.49
CA THR A 274 -10.82 1.40 -21.84
C THR A 274 -9.84 2.48 -21.43
N ARG A 275 -8.97 2.17 -20.48
CA ARG A 275 -7.91 3.05 -20.01
C ARG A 275 -6.64 2.24 -19.84
N LEU A 276 -5.60 2.59 -20.58
CA LEU A 276 -4.27 1.98 -20.45
C LEU A 276 -3.42 2.80 -19.47
N GLU A 277 -2.91 2.14 -18.43
CA GLU A 277 -2.07 2.72 -17.38
C GLU A 277 -0.73 1.97 -17.34
N THR A 278 0.39 2.68 -17.22
CA THR A 278 1.72 2.07 -17.09
C THR A 278 2.33 2.43 -15.76
N THR A 279 2.74 1.41 -15.02
CA THR A 279 3.42 1.50 -13.74
C THR A 279 4.90 1.20 -13.90
N TYR A 280 5.75 2.13 -13.45
CA TYR A 280 7.19 1.97 -13.39
C TYR A 280 7.65 1.78 -11.96
N THR A 281 8.41 0.72 -11.71
CA THR A 281 9.02 0.44 -10.42
C THR A 281 10.53 0.47 -10.59
N PRO A 282 11.28 1.33 -9.88
CA PRO A 282 12.73 1.39 -10.05
C PRO A 282 13.36 0.07 -9.56
N ARG A 283 14.42 -0.39 -10.23
CA ARG A 283 15.15 -1.60 -9.83
C ARG A 283 16.23 -1.34 -8.78
N GLY A 284 16.62 -0.09 -8.62
CA GLY A 284 17.60 0.37 -7.64
C GLY A 284 17.20 1.71 -7.04
N THR A 285 18.13 2.35 -6.33
CA THR A 285 17.90 3.71 -5.79
C THR A 285 17.63 4.70 -6.92
N ILE A 286 16.68 5.61 -6.70
CA ILE A 286 16.21 6.55 -7.72
C ILE A 286 17.24 7.68 -7.88
N GLY A 287 18.30 7.41 -8.65
CA GLY A 287 19.30 8.42 -9.01
C GLY A 287 18.85 9.35 -10.16
N PRO A 288 19.54 10.47 -10.39
CA PRO A 288 19.25 11.38 -11.51
C PRO A 288 19.33 10.71 -12.89
N GLN A 289 20.16 9.66 -13.04
CA GLN A 289 20.28 8.87 -14.27
C GLN A 289 19.00 8.05 -14.53
N VAL A 290 18.50 7.39 -13.48
CA VAL A 290 17.23 6.64 -13.47
C VAL A 290 16.04 7.52 -13.83
N TRP A 291 16.02 8.77 -13.38
CA TRP A 291 14.97 9.71 -13.78
C TRP A 291 15.08 10.18 -15.23
N LYS A 292 16.31 10.43 -15.71
CA LYS A 292 16.55 10.85 -17.10
C LYS A 292 16.12 9.78 -18.10
N SER A 293 16.25 8.50 -17.78
CA SER A 293 15.74 7.43 -18.64
C SER A 293 14.21 7.46 -18.75
N LEU A 294 13.50 7.63 -17.63
CA LEU A 294 12.04 7.77 -17.64
C LEU A 294 11.56 9.00 -18.42
N GLN A 295 12.27 10.13 -18.32
CA GLN A 295 11.96 11.35 -19.09
C GLN A 295 12.10 11.14 -20.61
N ARG A 296 13.02 10.27 -21.05
CA ARG A 296 13.17 9.90 -22.47
C ARG A 296 12.00 9.02 -22.92
N GLU A 297 11.57 8.07 -22.10
CA GLU A 297 10.47 7.15 -22.41
C GLU A 297 9.08 7.78 -22.31
N ARG A 298 8.93 8.84 -21.50
CA ARG A 298 7.66 9.54 -21.25
C ARG A 298 6.91 9.98 -22.53
N ARG A 299 7.60 10.15 -23.65
CA ARG A 299 6.99 10.55 -24.93
C ARG A 299 6.15 9.46 -25.59
N GLN A 300 6.25 8.21 -25.14
CA GLN A 300 5.67 7.06 -25.83
C GLN A 300 4.44 6.46 -25.12
N ILE A 301 4.09 6.90 -23.91
CA ILE A 301 3.14 6.18 -23.04
C ILE A 301 2.04 7.10 -22.46
N PRO A 302 0.76 6.65 -22.43
CA PRO A 302 -0.40 7.51 -22.18
C PRO A 302 -0.62 7.94 -20.73
N ILE A 303 -0.34 7.08 -19.74
CA ILE A 303 -0.58 7.37 -18.32
C ILE A 303 0.51 6.72 -17.48
N LEU A 304 1.27 7.54 -16.75
CA LEU A 304 2.43 7.12 -15.97
C LEU A 304 2.10 7.10 -14.47
N GLN A 305 2.25 5.93 -13.86
CA GLN A 305 2.32 5.72 -12.42
C GLN A 305 3.73 5.28 -12.08
N ILE A 306 4.29 5.80 -11.00
CA ILE A 306 5.52 5.24 -10.41
C ILE A 306 5.04 4.47 -9.18
N ARG A 307 5.63 3.33 -8.85
CA ARG A 307 5.44 2.71 -7.54
C ARG A 307 6.78 2.65 -6.81
N PRO A 308 6.80 2.84 -5.48
CA PRO A 308 8.01 2.58 -4.72
C PRO A 308 8.34 1.09 -4.82
N LEU A 309 9.61 0.72 -4.67
CA LEU A 309 10.01 -0.66 -4.40
C LEU A 309 9.29 -1.12 -3.12
N PHE A 310 8.25 -1.93 -3.27
CA PHE A 310 7.76 -2.77 -2.19
C PHE A 310 8.33 -4.15 -2.46
N SER A 311 9.40 -4.50 -1.76
CA SER A 311 9.72 -5.92 -1.58
C SER A 311 8.52 -6.55 -0.90
N HIS A 312 7.94 -7.59 -1.50
CA HIS A 312 7.05 -8.48 -0.79
C HIS A 312 7.90 -9.15 0.29
N VAL A 313 7.82 -8.61 1.51
CA VAL A 313 8.49 -9.19 2.67
C VAL A 313 7.78 -10.51 2.95
N GLN A 314 8.52 -11.60 2.82
CA GLN A 314 8.09 -12.92 3.28
C GLN A 314 7.82 -12.85 4.79
N THR A 315 6.84 -13.63 5.23
CA THR A 315 6.26 -13.62 6.58
C THR A 315 7.29 -13.87 7.70
N ASP A 316 8.43 -14.46 7.38
CA ASP A 316 9.45 -14.89 8.35
C ASP A 316 10.26 -13.71 8.96
N ASP A 317 10.11 -12.49 8.43
CA ASP A 317 10.89 -11.32 8.84
C ASP A 317 10.06 -10.24 9.58
N LEU A 318 8.86 -10.61 10.06
CA LEU A 318 7.92 -9.64 10.64
C LEU A 318 8.48 -8.95 11.89
N TRP A 319 9.08 -9.70 12.82
CA TRP A 319 9.59 -9.14 14.07
C TRP A 319 10.80 -8.22 13.85
N GLU A 320 11.78 -8.63 13.05
CA GLU A 320 12.96 -7.81 12.77
C GLU A 320 12.58 -6.52 12.02
N ARG A 321 11.58 -6.61 11.13
CA ARG A 321 10.99 -5.44 10.47
C ARG A 321 10.35 -4.48 11.48
N LEU A 322 9.60 -4.99 12.46
CA LEU A 322 8.97 -4.18 13.51
C LEU A 322 10.01 -3.58 14.46
N GLN A 323 11.04 -4.33 14.84
CA GLN A 323 12.19 -3.81 15.59
C GLN A 323 12.89 -2.67 14.83
N SER A 324 13.08 -2.85 13.52
CA SER A 324 13.67 -1.82 12.67
C SER A 324 12.75 -0.60 12.54
N GLU A 325 11.43 -0.78 12.48
CA GLU A 325 10.43 0.30 12.48
C GLU A 325 10.47 1.09 13.80
N ALA A 326 10.38 0.39 14.94
CA ALA A 326 10.50 0.98 16.27
C ALA A 326 11.82 1.73 16.45
N GLY A 327 12.95 1.15 16.03
CA GLY A 327 14.26 1.78 16.10
C GLY A 327 14.36 3.07 15.28
N ARG A 328 13.75 3.10 14.08
CA ARG A 328 13.69 4.32 13.25
C ARG A 328 12.83 5.41 13.90
N HIS A 329 11.67 5.07 14.45
CA HIS A 329 10.81 6.01 15.15
C HIS A 329 11.45 6.54 16.44
N HIS A 330 12.13 5.69 17.21
CA HIS A 330 12.90 6.12 18.37
C HIS A 330 14.02 7.10 17.97
N ARG A 331 14.79 6.78 16.92
CA ARG A 331 15.79 7.71 16.37
C ARG A 331 15.16 9.02 15.91
N GLN A 332 13.96 8.98 15.34
CA GLN A 332 13.21 10.17 14.96
C GLN A 332 12.77 11.00 16.16
N GLU A 333 12.36 10.39 17.28
CA GLU A 333 12.07 11.09 18.53
C GLU A 333 13.32 11.78 19.10
N LEU A 334 14.46 11.09 19.11
CA LEU A 334 15.74 11.67 19.54
C LEU A 334 16.14 12.84 18.64
N LEU A 335 15.93 12.71 17.33
CA LEU A 335 16.17 13.79 16.36
C LEU A 335 15.26 15.00 16.64
N ALA A 336 13.98 14.76 16.95
CA ALA A 336 13.05 15.82 17.33
C ALA A 336 13.50 16.55 18.61
N GLN A 337 13.98 15.80 19.61
CA GLN A 337 14.51 16.38 20.86
C GLN A 337 15.78 17.19 20.61
N HIS A 338 16.71 16.65 19.83
CA HIS A 338 17.94 17.34 19.41
C HIS A 338 17.63 18.68 18.73
N LEU A 339 16.69 18.66 17.78
CA LEU A 339 16.31 19.87 17.05
C LEU A 339 15.55 20.89 17.91
N LYS A 340 14.78 20.44 18.92
CA LYS A 340 14.16 21.33 19.92
C LYS A 340 15.19 22.00 20.82
N ALA A 341 16.26 21.28 21.19
CA ALA A 341 17.33 21.78 22.04
C ALA A 341 18.37 22.62 21.28
N ALA A 342 18.42 22.52 19.95
CA ALA A 342 19.39 23.23 19.12
C ALA A 342 19.23 24.76 19.23
N THR A 343 20.36 25.46 19.35
CA THR A 343 20.42 26.91 19.19
C THR A 343 20.43 27.25 17.70
N TRP A 344 19.48 28.07 17.27
CA TRP A 344 19.31 28.44 15.86
C TRP A 344 19.90 29.82 15.59
N PRO A 345 21.13 29.95 15.06
CA PRO A 345 21.73 31.25 14.86
C PRO A 345 20.98 32.05 13.79
N SER A 346 20.89 33.37 13.98
CA SER A 346 20.49 34.29 12.92
C SER A 346 21.57 34.34 11.85
N ILE A 347 21.19 34.28 10.58
CA ILE A 347 22.15 34.35 9.48
C ILE A 347 22.01 35.68 8.75
N PRO A 348 23.12 36.42 8.49
CA PRO A 348 23.08 37.55 7.58
C PRO A 348 22.71 37.07 6.17
N THR A 349 21.90 37.84 5.45
CA THR A 349 21.59 37.60 4.03
C THR A 349 22.87 37.73 3.21
N THR A 350 23.57 36.61 3.02
CA THR A 350 24.66 36.49 2.05
C THR A 350 24.20 35.64 0.87
N ASP A 351 24.74 35.94 -0.31
CA ASP A 351 24.38 35.30 -1.56
C ASP A 351 24.95 33.87 -1.64
N CYS A 352 24.23 32.90 -1.07
CA CYS A 352 24.48 31.50 -1.35
C CYS A 352 23.63 31.05 -2.54
N ARG A 353 24.26 30.89 -3.71
CA ARG A 353 23.58 30.48 -4.95
C ARG A 353 23.18 29.01 -5.01
N ARG A 354 23.77 28.15 -4.18
CA ARG A 354 23.56 26.68 -4.22
C ARG A 354 23.75 26.06 -2.84
N ILE A 355 22.94 25.06 -2.50
CA ILE A 355 23.23 24.14 -1.38
C ILE A 355 24.47 23.34 -1.78
N ARG A 356 25.54 23.42 -0.99
CA ARG A 356 26.70 22.52 -1.15
C ARG A 356 26.49 21.35 -0.21
N LEU A 357 26.27 20.16 -0.76
CA LEU A 357 26.16 18.95 0.04
C LEU A 357 27.51 18.67 0.71
N ARG A 358 27.48 18.43 2.01
CA ARG A 358 28.65 18.10 2.82
C ARG A 358 29.00 16.61 2.65
N PRO A 359 30.21 16.16 3.01
CA PRO A 359 30.56 14.74 2.97
C PRO A 359 29.52 13.89 3.71
N GLY A 360 29.15 12.74 3.14
CA GLY A 360 28.11 11.86 3.67
C GLY A 360 26.67 12.29 3.37
N TRP A 361 26.43 13.49 2.82
CA TRP A 361 25.10 13.91 2.36
C TRP A 361 24.93 13.71 0.86
N SER A 362 23.80 13.12 0.48
CA SER A 362 23.42 12.88 -0.90
C SER A 362 21.97 13.29 -1.14
N ILE A 363 21.63 13.59 -2.39
CA ILE A 363 20.23 13.84 -2.75
C ILE A 363 19.56 12.48 -2.88
N ARG A 364 18.78 12.09 -1.85
CA ARG A 364 18.05 10.81 -1.79
C ARG A 364 16.85 10.82 -2.74
N ARG A 365 16.20 11.97 -2.91
CA ARG A 365 15.04 12.11 -3.80
C ARG A 365 14.90 13.54 -4.33
N TRP A 366 14.87 13.69 -5.64
CA TRP A 366 14.26 14.88 -6.27
C TRP A 366 12.77 14.58 -6.36
N ALA A 367 11.94 15.16 -5.50
CA ALA A 367 10.57 14.70 -5.38
C ALA A 367 9.68 15.13 -6.56
N SER A 368 8.56 14.42 -6.69
CA SER A 368 7.57 14.39 -7.76
C SER A 368 6.67 15.64 -7.90
N GLN A 369 6.92 16.69 -7.11
CA GLN A 369 6.29 18.01 -7.25
C GLN A 369 7.36 19.01 -7.67
N PRO A 370 7.05 20.01 -8.52
CA PRO A 370 7.95 21.13 -8.76
C PRO A 370 8.28 21.80 -7.42
N GLY A 371 9.50 21.59 -6.91
CA GLY A 371 9.97 22.25 -5.70
C GLY A 371 10.20 21.36 -4.47
N LEU A 372 9.97 20.04 -4.46
CA LEU A 372 10.30 19.22 -3.27
C LEU A 372 11.64 18.48 -3.45
N TRP A 373 12.63 18.71 -2.59
CA TRP A 373 13.96 18.08 -2.59
C TRP A 373 14.16 17.29 -1.29
N VAL A 374 14.70 16.08 -1.34
CA VAL A 374 15.12 15.33 -0.15
C VAL A 374 16.62 15.09 -0.21
N ILE A 375 17.32 15.64 0.76
CA ILE A 375 18.73 15.38 1.02
C ILE A 375 18.82 14.49 2.24
N GLY A 376 19.65 13.45 2.19
CA GLY A 376 19.83 12.56 3.33
C GLY A 376 21.26 12.12 3.45
N ASN A 377 21.64 11.69 4.64
CA ASN A 377 23.00 11.28 4.93
C ASN A 377 23.13 9.75 5.06
N ASP A 378 24.36 9.29 5.29
CA ASP A 378 24.67 7.86 5.49
C ASP A 378 24.17 7.30 6.84
N ALA A 379 23.74 8.18 7.75
CA ALA A 379 23.19 7.85 9.06
C ALA A 379 21.64 7.82 9.07
N ASP A 380 21.04 7.71 7.89
CA ASP A 380 19.59 7.68 7.67
C ASP A 380 18.82 8.93 8.13
N VAL A 381 19.46 10.09 8.30
CA VAL A 381 18.76 11.37 8.51
C VAL A 381 18.43 11.99 7.17
N GLU A 382 17.20 12.49 7.02
CA GLU A 382 16.69 13.11 5.80
C GLU A 382 16.09 14.50 6.07
N VAL A 383 16.30 15.42 5.13
CA VAL A 383 15.67 16.74 5.07
C VAL A 383 14.87 16.83 3.79
N ALA A 384 13.55 16.96 3.93
CA ALA A 384 12.61 17.27 2.88
C ALA A 384 12.43 18.80 2.76
N ILE A 385 12.62 19.37 1.58
CA ILE A 385 12.63 20.80 1.30
C ILE A 385 11.61 21.06 0.19
N GLU A 386 10.46 21.60 0.54
CA GLU A 386 9.50 22.15 -0.40
C GLU A 386 9.81 23.63 -0.62
N TRP A 387 10.42 23.95 -1.76
CA TRP A 387 10.78 25.31 -2.13
C TRP A 387 9.54 26.20 -2.27
N PRO A 388 9.62 27.47 -1.81
CA PRO A 388 8.55 28.43 -1.99
C PRO A 388 8.24 28.67 -3.48
N THR A 389 6.95 28.79 -3.79
CA THR A 389 6.38 29.13 -5.09
C THR A 389 5.36 30.27 -4.94
N GLU A 390 4.76 30.72 -6.03
CA GLU A 390 3.69 31.73 -5.97
C GLU A 390 2.43 31.19 -5.27
N ALA A 391 2.14 29.90 -5.43
CA ALA A 391 0.95 29.23 -4.91
C ALA A 391 1.16 28.53 -3.55
N HIS A 392 2.42 28.35 -3.10
CA HIS A 392 2.74 27.66 -1.86
C HIS A 392 3.91 28.33 -1.12
N PRO A 393 3.81 28.59 0.21
CA PRO A 393 4.85 29.27 0.98
C PRO A 393 6.14 28.45 1.17
N GLY A 394 6.14 27.18 0.75
CA GLY A 394 7.23 26.25 0.98
C GLY A 394 7.19 25.65 2.40
N ASN A 395 7.93 24.56 2.57
CA ASN A 395 8.04 23.84 3.83
C ASN A 395 9.42 23.16 3.95
N ILE A 396 9.90 22.94 5.16
CA ILE A 396 11.04 22.06 5.41
C ILE A 396 10.57 21.01 6.42
N GLY A 397 10.88 19.75 6.16
CA GLY A 397 10.68 18.65 7.09
C GLY A 397 12.00 17.94 7.34
N VAL A 398 12.21 17.42 8.54
CA VAL A 398 13.38 16.62 8.89
C VAL A 398 12.88 15.31 9.48
N GLY A 399 13.46 14.19 9.10
CA GLY A 399 13.09 12.88 9.64
C GLY A 399 14.20 11.86 9.51
N VAL A 400 13.88 10.63 9.89
CA VAL A 400 14.73 9.46 9.63
C VAL A 400 14.20 8.79 8.36
N ALA A 401 15.08 8.23 7.53
CA ALA A 401 14.70 7.53 6.32
C ALA A 401 13.66 6.47 6.67
N ASN A 402 12.58 6.37 5.88
CA ASN A 402 11.47 5.45 6.18
C ASN A 402 10.55 5.85 7.35
N THR A 403 10.53 7.12 7.72
CA THR A 403 9.52 7.72 8.62
C THR A 403 8.93 9.00 8.00
N ASP A 404 7.78 9.45 8.50
CA ASP A 404 7.18 10.72 8.11
C ASP A 404 8.03 11.88 8.58
N ALA A 405 8.46 12.76 7.66
CA ALA A 405 9.29 13.89 8.03
C ALA A 405 8.55 14.81 9.00
N ILE A 406 9.19 15.14 10.11
CA ILE A 406 8.66 16.09 11.07
C ILE A 406 8.70 17.47 10.42
N ALA A 407 7.54 18.06 10.20
CA ALA A 407 7.46 19.37 9.57
C ALA A 407 8.02 20.42 10.54
N MET A 408 8.95 21.23 10.05
CA MET A 408 9.65 22.20 10.88
C MET A 408 8.71 23.29 11.39
N ASN A 409 7.56 23.53 10.75
CA ASN A 409 6.55 24.52 11.15
C ASN A 409 6.06 24.36 12.60
N GLU A 410 6.16 23.17 13.18
CA GLU A 410 5.73 22.89 14.55
C GLU A 410 6.76 23.34 15.61
N TRP A 411 8.05 23.49 15.28
CA TRP A 411 9.14 23.82 16.23
C TRP A 411 10.04 24.97 15.75
N ILE A 412 9.77 25.53 14.55
CA ILE A 412 10.39 26.74 13.97
C ILE A 412 10.21 28.01 14.83
N ARG A 413 9.31 28.05 15.82
CA ARG A 413 9.11 29.27 16.63
C ARG A 413 10.41 29.81 17.24
N ASN A 414 11.38 28.93 17.51
CA ASN A 414 12.68 29.28 18.08
C ASN A 414 13.80 29.39 17.03
N SER A 415 13.55 29.01 15.77
CA SER A 415 14.52 29.18 14.70
C SER A 415 14.25 30.53 14.02
N HIS A 416 15.24 31.41 14.00
CA HIS A 416 15.18 32.72 13.33
C HIS A 416 15.03 32.62 11.79
N PHE A 417 14.47 31.51 11.29
CA PHE A 417 14.22 31.21 9.89
C PHE A 417 13.03 32.02 9.36
N GLN A 418 13.27 32.82 8.33
CA GLN A 418 12.26 33.60 7.64
C GLN A 418 11.46 32.71 6.68
N ARG A 419 10.52 31.94 7.25
CA ARG A 419 9.69 30.98 6.50
C ARG A 419 8.97 31.58 5.29
N LEU A 420 8.47 32.82 5.42
CA LEU A 420 7.73 33.49 4.34
C LEU A 420 8.65 34.09 3.27
N SER A 421 9.97 34.00 3.44
CA SER A 421 10.92 34.45 2.42
C SER A 421 10.76 33.59 1.17
N ARG A 422 10.40 34.22 0.06
CA ARG A 422 10.42 33.56 -1.27
C ARG A 422 11.83 33.44 -1.85
N ASN A 423 12.84 33.96 -1.16
CA ASN A 423 14.21 33.94 -1.64
C ASN A 423 14.81 32.53 -1.48
N ARG A 424 14.88 31.78 -2.59
CA ARG A 424 15.50 30.44 -2.62
C ARG A 424 16.97 30.45 -2.21
N HIS A 425 17.70 31.55 -2.40
CA HIS A 425 19.09 31.68 -1.95
C HIS A 425 19.19 31.71 -0.43
N TYR A 426 18.26 32.42 0.23
CA TYR A 426 18.16 32.45 1.69
C TYR A 426 17.89 31.04 2.25
N TRP A 427 16.91 30.33 1.69
CA TRP A 427 16.60 28.95 2.06
C TRP A 427 17.81 28.03 1.88
N ALA A 428 18.46 28.08 0.71
CA ALA A 428 19.66 27.28 0.42
C ALA A 428 20.80 27.58 1.40
N HIS A 429 21.00 28.85 1.75
CA HIS A 429 22.01 29.28 2.70
C HIS A 429 21.71 28.75 4.10
N TRP A 430 20.47 28.91 4.56
CA TRP A 430 20.04 28.47 5.88
C TRP A 430 20.13 26.95 6.04
N ILE A 431 19.69 26.20 5.02
CA ILE A 431 19.82 24.74 5.02
C ILE A 431 21.29 24.33 5.12
N ASN A 432 22.17 24.94 4.33
CA ASN A 432 23.58 24.56 4.26
C ASN A 432 24.41 25.00 5.49
N GLN A 433 24.15 26.19 6.03
CA GLN A 433 24.97 26.79 7.09
C GLN A 433 24.41 26.58 8.49
N VAL A 434 23.14 26.20 8.62
CA VAL A 434 22.49 26.03 9.92
C VAL A 434 21.87 24.66 10.06
N LEU A 435 20.96 24.27 9.17
CA LEU A 435 20.25 23.00 9.34
C LEU A 435 21.17 21.78 9.25
N LEU A 436 21.91 21.63 8.14
CA LEU A 436 22.80 20.48 7.93
C LEU A 436 23.85 20.33 9.04
N PRO A 437 24.55 21.40 9.49
CA PRO A 437 25.45 21.30 10.65
C PRO A 437 24.79 20.82 11.94
N VAL A 438 23.56 21.28 12.22
CA VAL A 438 22.82 20.84 13.41
C VAL A 438 22.49 19.35 13.29
N LEU A 439 22.10 18.88 12.11
CA LEU A 439 21.84 17.45 11.88
C LEU A 439 23.11 16.60 11.96
N GLU A 440 24.25 17.11 11.49
CA GLU A 440 25.55 16.42 11.63
C GLU A 440 25.98 16.22 13.09
N GLN A 441 25.49 17.04 14.03
CA GLN A 441 25.73 16.85 15.47
C GLN A 441 24.87 15.75 16.07
N PHE A 442 23.72 15.43 15.47
CA PHE A 442 22.87 14.34 15.93
C PHE A 442 23.48 12.96 15.64
N ASP A 443 24.23 12.86 14.54
CA ASP A 443 24.84 11.61 14.07
C ASP A 443 26.26 11.36 14.61
N ARG A 444 26.77 12.24 15.47
CA ARG A 444 28.04 12.07 16.19
C ARG A 444 27.77 11.62 17.62
#